data_AF-A0A1M6XDH4-F1
#
_entry.id   AF-A0A1M6XDH4-F1
#
_cell.length_a   1.000
_cell.length_b   1.000
_cell.length_c   1.000
_cell.angle_alpha   90.00
_cell.angle_beta   90.00
_cell.angle_gamma   90.00
#
_symmetry.space_group_name_H-M   'P 1'
#
loop_
_entity.id
_entity.type
_entity.pdbx_description
1 polymer ?
#
loop_
_entity_poly.entity_id
_entity_poly.type
_entity_poly.pdbx_seq_one_letter_code
_entity_poly.pdbx_strand_id
1 'polypeptide(L)'
;MTAMMSQPSLHLITCRDACAFGPARDHHDRLLRVDTDPEVLLELFDIAVTWHELDWSAGAVVPPAEWPTFAARHRWVDEDRAVRAFALAADIVERGRRRPVRHRRTLLDA
;
A
#
# COMPACT_ATOMS: atom_id res chain seq x y z
N MET A 1 -23.51 -30.15 -2.09
CA MET A 1 -22.96 -29.63 -3.36
C MET A 1 -23.01 -28.12 -3.29
N THR A 2 -21.92 -27.50 -2.83
CA THR A 2 -21.86 -26.04 -2.59
C THR A 2 -21.21 -25.38 -3.79
N ALA A 3 -21.93 -24.46 -4.42
CA ALA A 3 -21.50 -23.76 -5.62
C ALA A 3 -20.21 -22.95 -5.34
N MET A 4 -19.14 -23.27 -6.06
CA MET A 4 -17.98 -22.38 -6.21
C MET A 4 -18.46 -21.15 -6.96
N MET A 5 -18.67 -20.05 -6.25
CA MET A 5 -18.88 -18.75 -6.88
C MET A 5 -17.57 -18.33 -7.55
N SER A 6 -17.42 -18.68 -8.82
CA SER A 6 -16.39 -18.11 -9.70
C SER A 6 -16.54 -16.60 -9.69
N GLN A 7 -15.62 -15.92 -9.01
CA GLN A 7 -15.50 -14.47 -9.10
C GLN A 7 -15.23 -14.09 -10.58
N PRO A 8 -15.91 -13.07 -11.11
CA PRO A 8 -15.66 -12.61 -12.46
C PRO A 8 -14.23 -12.06 -12.54
N SER A 9 -13.45 -12.60 -13.46
CA SER A 9 -12.14 -12.07 -13.84
C SER A 9 -12.34 -10.67 -14.39
N LEU A 10 -12.26 -9.66 -13.52
CA LEU A 10 -12.22 -8.25 -13.94
C LEU A 10 -10.96 -8.09 -14.80
N HIS A 11 -11.16 -7.86 -16.09
CA HIS A 11 -10.07 -7.52 -16.99
C HIS A 11 -9.27 -6.36 -16.38
N LEU A 12 -7.99 -6.63 -16.12
CA LEU A 12 -6.93 -5.72 -15.68
C LEU A 12 -6.67 -4.61 -16.72
N ILE A 13 -7.66 -3.78 -17.04
CA ILE A 13 -7.52 -2.71 -18.05
C ILE A 13 -6.65 -1.55 -17.51
N THR A 14 -6.32 -1.55 -16.21
CA THR A 14 -5.61 -0.45 -15.53
C THR A 14 -4.10 -0.63 -15.47
N CYS A 15 -3.58 -1.84 -15.67
CA CYS A 15 -2.16 -2.18 -15.61
C CYS A 15 -1.61 -2.39 -17.03
N ARG A 16 -0.63 -1.60 -17.48
CA ARG A 16 -0.07 -1.71 -18.84
C ARG A 16 0.95 -2.86 -19.01
N ASP A 17 0.65 -4.05 -18.48
CA ASP A 17 1.40 -5.32 -18.61
C ASP A 17 2.92 -5.33 -18.32
N ALA A 18 3.53 -4.19 -17.98
CA ALA A 18 4.96 -4.05 -17.68
C ALA A 18 5.28 -4.08 -16.18
N CYS A 19 4.29 -4.37 -15.34
CA CYS A 19 4.42 -4.38 -13.88
C CYS A 19 4.98 -5.72 -13.39
N ALA A 20 6.26 -5.75 -13.02
CA ALA A 20 6.93 -6.94 -12.49
C ALA A 20 6.85 -7.01 -10.95
N PHE A 21 5.68 -7.35 -10.39
CA PHE A 21 5.50 -7.44 -8.93
C PHE A 21 5.64 -8.84 -8.32
N GLY A 22 5.94 -9.87 -9.13
CA GLY A 22 6.30 -11.22 -8.66
C GLY A 22 5.41 -11.74 -7.51
N PRO A 23 5.96 -12.00 -6.31
CA PRO A 23 5.19 -12.49 -5.16
C PRO A 23 4.15 -11.48 -4.64
N ALA A 24 4.33 -10.18 -4.87
CA ALA A 24 3.40 -9.12 -4.45
C ALA A 24 2.25 -8.86 -5.45
N ARG A 25 2.00 -9.80 -6.38
CA ARG A 25 0.94 -9.70 -7.40
C ARG A 25 -0.44 -9.46 -6.79
N ASP A 26 -0.79 -10.20 -5.74
CA ASP A 26 -2.10 -10.08 -5.11
C ASP A 26 -2.31 -8.71 -4.46
N HIS A 27 -1.28 -8.19 -3.76
CA HIS A 27 -1.34 -6.84 -3.20
C HIS A 27 -1.39 -5.77 -4.30
N HIS A 28 -0.61 -5.93 -5.38
CA HIS A 28 -0.71 -5.06 -6.55
C HIS A 28 -2.14 -5.00 -7.10
N ASP A 29 -2.75 -6.15 -7.37
CA ASP A 29 -4.09 -6.21 -7.96
C ASP A 29 -5.14 -5.59 -7.03
N ARG A 30 -4.92 -5.70 -5.71
CA ARG A 30 -5.75 -5.02 -4.71
C ARG A 30 -5.59 -3.50 -4.76
N LEU A 31 -4.35 -3.00 -4.81
CA LEU A 31 -4.04 -1.56 -4.88
C LEU A 31 -4.63 -0.85 -6.11
N LEU A 32 -4.94 -1.58 -7.19
CA LEU A 32 -5.65 -1.02 -8.36
C LEU A 32 -7.06 -0.51 -8.02
N ARG A 33 -7.59 -0.82 -6.84
CA ARG A 33 -8.92 -0.37 -6.40
C ARG A 33 -8.89 0.84 -5.47
N VAL A 34 -7.72 1.39 -5.15
CA VAL A 34 -7.57 2.41 -4.09
C VAL A 34 -8.47 3.64 -4.28
N ASP A 35 -8.80 4.00 -5.52
CA ASP A 35 -9.66 5.15 -5.80
C ASP A 35 -11.15 4.77 -5.86
N THR A 36 -11.50 3.50 -6.04
CA THR A 36 -12.89 3.05 -6.14
C THR A 36 -13.41 2.33 -4.89
N ASP A 37 -12.51 1.85 -4.03
CA ASP A 37 -12.82 1.05 -2.86
C ASP A 37 -12.20 1.68 -1.60
N PRO A 38 -13.02 2.22 -0.68
CA PRO A 38 -12.51 2.87 0.53
C PRO A 38 -11.80 1.90 1.47
N GLU A 39 -12.14 0.60 1.47
CA GLU A 39 -11.45 -0.38 2.33
C GLU A 39 -10.00 -0.59 1.87
N VAL A 40 -9.77 -0.58 0.56
CA VAL A 40 -8.42 -0.65 -0.02
C VAL A 40 -7.61 0.62 0.26
N LEU A 41 -8.28 1.78 0.25
CA LEU A 41 -7.63 3.04 0.64
C LEU A 41 -7.19 3.01 2.11
N LEU A 42 -8.04 2.50 3.00
CA LEU A 42 -7.70 2.35 4.42
C LEU A 42 -6.55 1.34 4.61
N GLU A 43 -6.58 0.21 3.91
CA GLU A 43 -5.50 -0.78 3.94
C GLU A 43 -4.15 -0.18 3.50
N LEU A 44 -4.13 0.67 2.46
CA LEU A 44 -2.92 1.39 2.05
C LEU A 44 -2.38 2.26 3.20
N PHE A 45 -3.26 2.99 3.91
CA PHE A 45 -2.84 3.82 5.03
C PHE A 45 -2.42 3.01 6.26
N ASP A 46 -3.08 1.89 6.54
CA ASP A 46 -2.70 0.97 7.62
C ASP A 46 -1.28 0.42 7.40
N ILE A 47 -0.98 0.00 6.17
CA ILE A 47 0.39 -0.41 5.79
C ILE A 47 1.35 0.76 5.96
N ALA A 48 0.98 1.97 5.53
CA ALA A 48 1.84 3.14 5.62
C ALA A 48 2.20 3.50 7.07
N VAL A 49 1.22 3.49 7.99
CA VAL A 49 1.46 3.84 9.40
C VAL A 49 2.21 2.75 10.16
N THR A 50 2.03 1.48 9.78
CA THR A 50 2.70 0.34 10.43
C THR A 50 4.00 -0.09 9.75
N TRP A 51 4.40 0.57 8.65
CA TRP A 51 5.52 0.13 7.81
C TRP A 51 6.83 -0.12 8.59
N HIS A 52 7.14 0.72 9.57
CA HIS A 52 8.37 0.60 10.38
C HIS A 52 8.17 -0.20 11.68
N GLU A 53 6.96 -0.65 11.96
CA GLU A 53 6.60 -1.40 13.18
C GLU A 53 6.55 -2.90 12.92
N LEU A 54 6.23 -3.32 11.70
CA LEU A 54 6.06 -4.72 11.30
C LEU A 54 7.14 -5.15 10.30
N ASP A 55 7.47 -6.44 10.33
CA ASP A 55 8.37 -7.04 9.35
C ASP A 55 7.60 -7.43 8.08
N TRP A 56 7.72 -6.59 7.06
CA TRP A 56 7.14 -6.81 5.74
C TRP A 56 8.07 -7.56 4.80
N SER A 57 9.28 -7.94 5.22
CA SER A 57 10.29 -8.60 4.36
C SER A 57 9.88 -10.00 3.90
N ALA A 58 9.07 -10.68 4.71
CA ALA A 58 8.44 -11.96 4.36
C ALA A 58 7.10 -11.80 3.61
N GLY A 59 6.59 -10.57 3.50
CA GLY A 59 5.27 -10.26 2.97
C GLY A 59 5.28 -10.00 1.46
N ALA A 60 4.20 -10.44 0.79
CA ALA A 60 3.89 -10.17 -0.61
C ALA A 60 3.33 -8.74 -0.80
N VAL A 61 4.06 -7.71 -0.34
CA VAL A 61 3.58 -6.33 -0.31
C VAL A 61 4.41 -5.43 -1.22
N VAL A 62 3.76 -4.68 -2.12
CA VAL A 62 4.40 -3.61 -2.89
C VAL A 62 5.01 -2.57 -1.94
N PRO A 63 6.34 -2.32 -2.01
CA PRO A 63 7.02 -1.46 -1.04
C PRO A 63 6.68 0.02 -1.25
N PRO A 64 6.74 0.86 -0.19
CA PRO A 64 6.41 2.29 -0.27
C PRO A 64 7.22 3.08 -1.29
N ALA A 65 8.48 2.68 -1.54
CA ALA A 65 9.31 3.31 -2.55
C ALA A 65 8.74 3.21 -3.98
N GLU A 66 7.92 2.19 -4.24
CA GLU A 66 7.29 1.96 -5.55
C GLU A 66 5.92 2.65 -5.68
N TRP A 67 5.31 3.12 -4.59
CA TRP A 67 3.94 3.67 -4.60
C TRP A 67 3.76 4.90 -5.52
N PRO A 68 4.67 5.89 -5.55
CA PRO A 68 4.53 7.02 -6.49
C PRO A 68 4.60 6.56 -7.95
N THR A 69 5.52 5.65 -8.26
CA THR A 69 5.66 5.05 -9.59
C THR A 69 4.44 4.21 -9.94
N PHE A 70 3.87 3.49 -8.97
CA PHE A 70 2.63 2.73 -9.12
C PHE A 70 1.48 3.65 -9.52
N ALA A 71 1.29 4.76 -8.79
CA ALA A 71 0.28 5.76 -9.09
C ALA A 71 0.42 6.31 -10.52
N ALA A 72 1.65 6.63 -10.95
CA ALA A 72 1.91 7.20 -12.27
C ALA A 72 1.72 6.20 -13.43
N ARG A 73 1.87 4.89 -13.20
CA ARG A 73 1.85 3.87 -14.26
C ARG A 73 0.46 3.31 -14.56
N HIS A 74 -0.49 3.48 -13.65
CA HIS A 74 -1.83 2.89 -13.77
C HIS A 74 -2.86 3.93 -14.17
N ARG A 75 -3.97 3.45 -14.74
CA ARG A 75 -5.14 4.30 -15.01
C ARG A 75 -6.11 4.22 -13.84
N TRP A 76 -6.64 5.38 -13.48
CA TRP A 76 -7.56 5.58 -12.36
C TRP A 76 -8.90 6.13 -12.85
N VAL A 77 -9.95 5.90 -12.08
CA VAL A 77 -11.24 6.59 -12.29
C VAL A 77 -11.11 8.06 -11.88
N ASP A 78 -10.43 8.32 -10.77
CA ASP A 78 -10.05 9.66 -10.30
C ASP A 78 -8.54 9.73 -10.09
N GLU A 79 -7.84 10.28 -11.10
CA GLU A 79 -6.39 10.38 -11.12
C GLU A 79 -5.85 11.22 -9.96
N ASP A 80 -6.47 12.38 -9.70
CA ASP A 80 -6.02 13.26 -8.62
C ASP A 80 -6.18 12.61 -7.25
N ARG A 81 -7.25 11.85 -7.03
CA ARG A 81 -7.46 11.12 -5.77
C ARG A 81 -6.43 10.00 -5.61
N ALA A 82 -6.20 9.19 -6.64
CA ALA A 82 -5.24 8.09 -6.58
C ALA A 82 -3.81 8.61 -6.33
N VAL A 83 -3.38 9.62 -7.08
CA VAL A 83 -2.05 10.23 -6.92
C VAL A 83 -1.89 10.82 -5.52
N ARG A 84 -2.89 11.53 -5.00
CA ARG A 84 -2.85 12.08 -3.63
C ARG A 84 -2.82 11.01 -2.56
N ALA A 85 -3.56 9.92 -2.73
CA ALA A 85 -3.57 8.81 -1.78
C ALA A 85 -2.19 8.15 -1.65
N PHE A 86 -1.58 7.77 -2.78
CA PHE A 86 -0.24 7.15 -2.76
C PHE A 86 0.85 8.12 -2.30
N ALA A 87 0.78 9.40 -2.69
CA ALA A 87 1.71 10.41 -2.22
C ALA A 87 1.63 10.60 -0.70
N LEU A 88 0.41 10.71 -0.15
CA LEU A 88 0.19 10.82 1.29
C LEU A 88 0.69 9.58 2.04
N ALA A 89 0.42 8.39 1.52
CA ALA A 89 0.89 7.14 2.11
C ALA A 89 2.43 7.07 2.15
N ALA A 90 3.12 7.45 1.05
CA ALA A 90 4.58 7.51 1.02
C ALA A 90 5.14 8.53 2.01
N ASP A 91 4.50 9.69 2.15
CA ASP A 91 4.86 10.72 3.13
C ASP A 91 4.72 10.23 4.59
N ILE A 92 3.66 9.46 4.89
CA ILE A 92 3.47 8.84 6.20
C ILE A 92 4.64 7.92 6.53
N VAL A 93 5.03 7.06 5.58
CA VAL A 93 6.17 6.14 5.76
C VAL A 93 7.46 6.91 6.01
N GLU A 94 7.76 7.93 5.21
CA GLU A 94 9.00 8.71 5.36
C GLU A 94 9.05 9.46 6.71
N ARG A 95 7.91 9.97 7.19
CA ARG A 95 7.82 10.59 8.52
C ARG A 95 8.03 9.59 9.65
N GLY A 96 7.50 8.37 9.51
CA GLY A 96 7.70 7.28 10.47
C GLY A 96 9.20 6.96 10.67
N ARG A 97 9.98 6.94 9.59
CA ARG A 97 11.43 6.74 9.62
C ARG A 97 12.17 7.81 10.43
N ARG A 98 11.68 9.05 10.41
CA ARG A 98 12.31 10.21 11.08
C ARG A 98 11.90 10.35 12.54
N ARG A 99 10.93 9.57 13.02
CA ARG A 99 10.47 9.65 14.41
C ARG A 99 11.56 9.07 15.32
N PRO A 100 12.20 9.88 16.19
CA PRO A 100 13.17 9.36 17.12
C PRO A 100 12.47 8.36 18.05
N VAL A 101 13.05 7.17 18.19
CA VAL A 101 12.67 6.24 19.26
C VAL A 101 12.85 7.00 20.56
N ARG A 102 11.74 7.40 21.20
CA ARG A 102 11.81 7.97 22.54
C ARG A 102 12.27 6.86 23.47
N HIS A 103 13.58 6.76 23.70
CA HIS A 103 14.07 6.09 24.89
C HIS A 103 13.45 6.83 26.07
N ARG A 104 12.51 6.17 26.75
CA ARG A 104 12.01 6.60 28.05
C ARG A 104 13.25 6.66 28.95
N ARG A 105 13.82 7.85 29.15
CA ARG A 105 14.75 8.10 30.26
C ARG A 105 13.93 7.84 31.51
N THR A 106 14.08 6.65 32.06
CA THR A 106 13.67 6.37 33.43
C THR A 106 14.50 7.32 34.29
N LEU A 107 13.89 8.42 34.72
CA LEU A 107 14.40 9.22 35.83
C LEU A 107 14.16 8.38 37.08
N LEU A 108 15.09 7.48 37.33
CA LEU A 108 15.38 6.91 38.64
C LEU A 108 16.88 7.02 38.74
N ASP A 109 17.35 8.12 39.33
CA ASP A 109 18.49 8.15 40.25
C ASP A 109 18.72 9.58 40.75
N ALA A 110 18.84 9.66 42.09
CA ALA A 110 19.14 10.79 42.98
C ALA A 110 17.97 11.70 43.41
#